data_AF-A0A527FTV6-F1
#
_entry.id   AF-A0A527FTV6-F1
#
_cell.length_a   1.000
_cell.length_b   1.000
_cell.length_c   1.000
_cell.angle_alpha   90.00
_cell.angle_beta   90.00
_cell.angle_gamma   90.00
#
_symmetry.space_group_name_H-M   'P 1'
#
loop_
_entity.id
_entity.type
_entity.pdbx_description
1 polymer ?
#
loop_
_entity_poly.entity_id
_entity_poly.type
_entity_poly.pdbx_seq_one_letter_code
_entity_poly.pdbx_strand_id
1 'polypeptide(L)'
;PLALVILVNAISDVPVELDEAAKVDGASSLQVMMMIVRPVIRPALVTTFIFGFITAWNEFLFGLMLTTSRAVPMTVGASFFFA
;
A
#
# COMPACT_ATOMS: atom_id res chain seq x y z
N PRO A 1 -8.94 4.33 -0.41
CA PRO A 1 -9.67 3.64 -1.51
C PRO A 1 -8.74 3.00 -2.56
N LEU A 2 -7.85 3.78 -3.18
CA LEU A 2 -6.96 3.30 -4.24
C LEU A 2 -6.08 2.11 -3.82
N ALA A 3 -5.42 2.21 -2.65
CA ALA A 3 -4.59 1.13 -2.12
C ALA A 3 -5.34 -0.20 -1.99
N LEU A 4 -6.58 -0.15 -1.46
CA LEU A 4 -7.42 -1.34 -1.32
C LEU A 4 -7.75 -1.94 -2.69
N VAL A 5 -8.14 -1.10 -3.66
CA VAL A 5 -8.46 -1.55 -5.03
C VAL A 5 -7.26 -2.22 -5.68
N ILE A 6 -6.06 -1.63 -5.60
CA ILE A 6 -4.85 -2.22 -6.20
C ILE A 6 -4.55 -3.58 -5.57
N LEU A 7 -4.57 -3.67 -4.24
CA LEU A 7 -4.22 -4.91 -3.54
C LEU A 7 -5.25 -6.02 -3.73
N VAL A 8 -6.54 -5.69 -3.68
CA VAL A 8 -7.61 -6.68 -3.90
C VAL A 8 -7.53 -7.24 -5.30
N ASN A 9 -7.42 -6.40 -6.33
CA ASN A 9 -7.28 -6.87 -7.71
C ASN A 9 -6.02 -7.74 -7.88
N ALA A 10 -4.88 -7.29 -7.35
CA ALA A 10 -3.63 -8.07 -7.45
C ALA A 10 -3.71 -9.45 -6.78
N ILE A 11 -4.46 -9.58 -5.68
CA ILE A 11 -4.69 -10.87 -5.02
C ILE A 11 -5.70 -11.71 -5.84
N SER A 12 -6.75 -11.10 -6.38
CA SER A 12 -7.74 -11.79 -7.22
C SER A 12 -7.17 -12.30 -8.54
N ASP A 13 -6.12 -11.65 -9.06
CA ASP A 13 -5.41 -12.07 -10.26
C ASP A 13 -4.48 -13.27 -10.03
N VAL A 14 -4.24 -13.69 -8.77
CA VAL A 14 -3.46 -14.89 -8.46
C VAL A 14 -4.23 -16.14 -8.92
N PRO A 15 -3.66 -16.99 -9.79
CA PRO A 15 -4.36 -18.17 -10.29
C PRO A 15 -4.75 -19.12 -9.14
N VAL A 16 -6.02 -19.53 -9.11
CA VAL A 16 -6.56 -20.47 -8.10
C VAL A 16 -5.87 -21.84 -8.15
N GLU A 17 -5.39 -22.24 -9.33
CA GLU A 17 -4.65 -23.47 -9.58
C GLU A 17 -3.39 -23.59 -8.71
N LEU A 18 -2.77 -22.46 -8.34
CA LEU A 18 -1.61 -22.45 -7.43
C LEU A 18 -1.98 -22.83 -6.00
N ASP A 19 -3.17 -22.44 -5.54
CA ASP A 19 -3.68 -22.83 -4.21
C ASP A 19 -4.12 -24.30 -4.21
N GLU A 20 -4.71 -24.79 -5.31
CA GLU A 20 -5.02 -26.21 -5.48
C GLU A 20 -3.75 -27.07 -5.49
N ALA A 21 -2.73 -26.70 -6.27
CA ALA A 21 -1.44 -27.38 -6.30
C ALA A 21 -0.79 -27.39 -4.91
N ALA A 22 -0.76 -26.26 -4.22
CA ALA A 22 -0.18 -26.17 -2.89
C ALA A 22 -0.91 -27.04 -1.84
N LYS A 23 -2.23 -27.20 -1.96
CA LYS A 23 -3.00 -28.13 -1.11
C LYS A 23 -2.65 -29.59 -1.38
N VAL A 24 -2.44 -29.98 -2.64
CA VAL A 24 -1.97 -31.33 -2.99
C VAL A 24 -0.57 -31.58 -2.42
N ASP A 25 0.30 -30.56 -2.44
CA ASP A 25 1.65 -30.62 -1.85
C ASP A 25 1.67 -30.55 -0.31
N GLY A 26 0.50 -30.44 0.33
CA GLY A 26 0.38 -30.40 1.79
C GLY A 26 0.84 -29.08 2.42
N ALA A 27 0.92 -28.00 1.65
CA ALA A 27 1.27 -26.68 2.18
C ALA A 27 0.17 -26.11 3.07
N SER A 28 0.55 -25.58 4.22
CA SER A 28 -0.36 -24.81 5.09
C SER A 28 -0.74 -23.46 4.46
N SER A 29 -1.87 -22.88 4.87
CA SER A 29 -2.31 -21.58 4.33
C SER A 29 -1.29 -20.45 4.53
N LEU A 30 -0.54 -20.45 5.63
CA LEU A 30 0.52 -19.47 5.87
C LEU A 30 1.69 -19.64 4.89
N GLN A 31 2.03 -20.89 4.56
CA GLN A 31 3.04 -21.22 3.55
C GLN A 31 2.61 -20.72 2.17
N VAL A 32 1.35 -20.95 1.76
CA VAL A 32 0.79 -20.42 0.51
C VAL A 32 0.86 -18.90 0.46
N MET A 33 0.44 -18.22 1.53
CA MET A 33 0.48 -16.76 1.62
C MET A 33 1.91 -16.21 1.44
N MET A 34 2.90 -16.81 2.13
CA MET A 34 4.26 -16.29 2.15
C MET A 34 5.11 -16.69 0.95
N MET A 35 4.89 -17.87 0.38
CA MET A 35 5.71 -18.44 -0.70
C MET A 35 5.09 -18.31 -2.09
N ILE A 36 3.77 -18.15 -2.18
CA ILE A 36 3.05 -18.03 -3.47
C ILE A 36 2.47 -16.64 -3.60
N VAL A 37 1.53 -16.26 -2.72
CA VAL A 37 0.78 -14.99 -2.89
C VAL A 37 1.72 -13.79 -2.79
N ARG A 38 2.50 -13.67 -1.71
CA ARG A 38 3.40 -12.54 -1.45
C ARG A 38 4.37 -12.23 -2.61
N PRO A 39 5.15 -13.20 -3.18
CA PRO A 39 6.04 -12.88 -4.29
C PRO A 39 5.28 -12.50 -5.57
N VAL A 40 4.13 -13.11 -5.84
CA VAL A 40 3.30 -12.78 -7.01
C VAL A 40 2.74 -11.36 -6.92
N ILE A 41 2.24 -10.94 -5.75
CA ILE A 41 1.68 -9.60 -5.55
C ILE A 41 2.73 -8.53 -5.21
N ARG A 42 4.01 -8.91 -5.09
CA ARG A 42 5.11 -7.99 -4.75
C ARG A 42 5.15 -6.71 -5.59
N PRO A 43 5.02 -6.73 -6.93
CA PRO A 43 4.96 -5.49 -7.71
C PRO A 43 3.77 -4.60 -7.31
N ALA A 44 2.58 -5.18 -7.07
CA ALA A 44 1.40 -4.43 -6.63
C ALA A 44 1.57 -3.81 -5.23
N LEU A 45 2.27 -4.50 -4.33
CA LEU A 45 2.65 -3.96 -3.01
C LEU A 45 3.53 -2.72 -3.14
N VAL A 46 4.54 -2.76 -4.02
CA VAL A 46 5.43 -1.61 -4.28
C VAL A 46 4.64 -0.45 -4.87
N THR A 47 3.81 -0.71 -5.87
CA THR A 47 2.94 0.32 -6.48
C THR A 47 2.03 0.97 -5.44
N THR A 48 1.36 0.16 -4.61
CA THR A 48 0.49 0.65 -3.55
C THR A 48 1.24 1.51 -2.54
N PHE A 49 2.44 1.08 -2.14
CA PHE A 49 3.29 1.84 -1.23
C PHE A 49 3.67 3.20 -1.80
N ILE A 50 4.11 3.25 -3.06
CA ILE A 50 4.52 4.50 -3.72
C ILE A 50 3.34 5.47 -3.81
N PHE A 51 2.18 5.03 -4.31
CA PHE A 51 1.01 5.89 -4.41
C PHE A 51 0.50 6.36 -3.05
N GLY A 52 0.47 5.46 -2.06
CA GLY A 52 0.09 5.80 -0.69
C GLY A 52 1.03 6.84 -0.08
N PHE A 53 2.35 6.66 -0.25
CA PHE A 53 3.36 7.58 0.26
C PHE A 53 3.25 8.96 -0.40
N ILE A 54 3.17 9.02 -1.73
CA ILE A 54 3.03 10.29 -2.46
C ILE A 54 1.75 11.01 -2.03
N THR A 55 0.64 10.29 -1.89
CA THR A 55 -0.63 10.89 -1.46
C THR A 55 -0.51 11.46 -0.05
N ALA A 56 0.01 10.70 0.89
CA ALA A 56 0.15 11.13 2.29
C ALA A 56 1.16 12.28 2.44
N TRP A 57 2.26 12.26 1.68
CA TRP A 57 3.30 13.30 1.74
C TRP A 57 2.81 14.63 1.16
N ASN A 58 1.99 14.58 0.11
CA ASN A 58 1.45 15.78 -0.54
C ASN A 58 0.19 16.32 0.15
N GLU A 59 -0.33 15.64 1.16
CA GLU A 59 -1.56 16.06 1.83
C GLU A 59 -1.35 17.35 2.62
N PHE A 60 -1.92 18.45 2.11
CA PHE A 60 -1.75 19.79 2.67
C PHE A 60 -2.85 20.14 3.67
N LEU A 61 -4.11 19.88 3.33
CA LEU A 61 -5.26 20.39 4.09
C LEU A 61 -5.31 19.78 5.49
N PHE A 62 -5.13 18.45 5.60
CA PHE A 62 -5.08 17.80 6.90
C PHE A 62 -3.89 18.29 7.73
N GLY A 63 -2.73 18.49 7.11
CA GLY A 63 -1.56 19.05 7.79
C GLY A 63 -1.88 20.42 8.41
N LEU A 64 -2.41 21.34 7.61
CA LEU A 64 -2.74 22.71 8.02
C LEU A 64 -3.81 22.74 9.12
N MET A 65 -4.85 21.90 9.00
CA MET A 65 -5.93 21.84 9.98
C MET A 65 -5.49 21.27 11.33
N LEU A 66 -4.56 20.30 11.32
CA LEU A 66 -4.14 19.59 12.53
C LEU A 66 -2.95 20.25 13.24
N THR A 67 -2.05 20.89 12.51
CA THR A 67 -0.89 21.55 13.12
C THR A 67 -0.30 22.67 12.28
N THR A 68 0.12 23.75 12.97
CA THR A 68 0.78 24.91 12.36
C THR A 68 2.03 25.37 13.11
N SER A 69 2.33 24.78 14.28
CA SER A 69 3.43 25.24 15.15
C SER A 69 4.42 24.16 15.58
N ARG A 70 4.02 22.88 15.65
CA ARG A 70 4.91 21.76 16.03
C ARG A 70 4.65 20.56 15.11
N ALA A 71 5.72 19.86 14.69
CA ALA A 71 5.63 18.77 13.72
C ALA A 71 4.93 19.19 12.41
N VAL A 72 5.21 20.42 11.95
CA VAL A 72 4.61 21.00 10.75
C VAL A 72 5.08 20.23 9.51
N PRO A 73 4.17 19.65 8.70
CA PRO A 73 4.55 19.00 7.45
C PRO A 73 5.18 19.99 6.47
N MET A 74 6.11 19.52 5.64
CA MET A 74 6.82 20.37 4.67
C MET A 74 5.86 21.14 3.74
N THR A 75 4.76 20.52 3.32
CA THR A 75 3.72 21.14 2.48
C THR A 75 3.10 22.36 3.15
N VAL A 76 2.86 22.31 4.46
CA VAL A 76 2.32 23.42 5.26
C VAL A 76 3.40 24.47 5.52
N GLY A 77 4.59 24.05 5.95
CA GLY A 77 5.70 24.96 6.22
C GLY A 77 6.10 25.80 5.01
N ALA A 78 6.07 25.22 3.81
CA ALA A 78 6.31 25.93 2.55
C ALA A 78 5.35 27.12 2.35
N SER A 79 4.09 27.01 2.79
CA SER A 79 3.10 28.08 2.65
C SER A 79 3.40 29.31 3.51
N PHE A 80 4.10 29.15 4.63
CA PHE A 80 4.46 30.26 5.50
C PHE A 80 5.58 31.15 4.95
N PHE A 81 6.33 30.70 3.94
CA PHE A 81 7.38 31.52 3.31
C PHE A 81 6.83 32.55 2.32
N PHE A 82 5.64 32.31 1.78
CA PHE A 82 4.99 33.17 0.77
C PHE A 82 3.80 33.97 1.32
N ALA A 83 3.42 33.71 2.57
CA ALA A 83 2.42 34.48 3.32
C ALA A 83 3.09 35.66 4.03
#